data_AF-A0A8S2U248-F1
#
_entry.id   AF-A0A8S2U248-F1
#
_cell.length_a   1.000
_cell.length_b   1.000
_cell.length_c   1.000
_cell.angle_alpha   90.00
_cell.angle_beta   90.00
_cell.angle_gamma   90.00
#
_symmetry.space_group_name_H-M   'P 1'
#
loop_
_entity.id
_entity.type
_entity.pdbx_description
1 polymer ?
#
loop_
_entity_poly.entity_id
_entity_poly.type
_entity_poly.pdbx_seq_one_letter_code
_entity_poly.pdbx_strand_id
1 'polypeptide(L)'
;MGSECTQIGEHVDYLDVRVQVETPGFRTRVYRKLAAQPYILPFNSAHPPHVMKNIPFSALLRAVRIYSHSENLAEEIEKVRVMLLLNKYPPAFIDRHFKRFFETLTREKDSKLLLGIQHSEFREKVLEPEWNKKEKKGIDFNKDILLHFTYTPSLARFGARFHQIWQEIFEDTPLSGIPVILAHGLTDNLKSILVHQKPSKTAIKDIIETVEQ
;
A
#
# COMPACT_ATOMS: atom_id res chain seq x y z
N MET A 1 -26.23 37.04 13.80
CA MET A 1 -25.04 36.19 13.55
C MET A 1 -24.92 35.24 14.73
N GLY A 2 -25.61 34.10 14.64
CA GLY A 2 -25.64 33.11 15.71
C GLY A 2 -24.45 32.19 15.59
N SER A 3 -23.60 32.19 16.61
CA SER A 3 -22.54 31.21 16.79
C SER A 3 -23.20 29.84 16.98
N GLU A 4 -23.10 28.95 15.99
CA GLU A 4 -23.49 27.55 16.14
C GLU A 4 -22.60 26.93 17.23
N CYS A 5 -23.18 26.75 18.40
CA CYS A 5 -22.56 26.09 19.53
C CYS A 5 -22.55 24.59 19.22
N THR A 6 -21.48 24.09 18.62
CA THR A 6 -21.30 22.66 18.31
C THR A 6 -21.24 21.88 19.63
N GLN A 7 -22.37 21.31 20.07
CA GLN A 7 -22.40 20.44 21.23
C GLN A 7 -21.60 19.17 20.93
N ILE A 8 -20.46 19.03 21.59
CA ILE A 8 -19.60 17.84 21.55
C ILE A 8 -20.31 16.73 22.35
N GLY A 9 -20.97 15.82 21.63
CA GLY A 9 -21.73 14.71 22.22
C GLY A 9 -20.90 13.49 22.64
N GLU A 10 -21.61 12.45 23.06
CA GLU A 10 -21.08 11.10 23.35
C GLU A 10 -20.22 10.59 22.18
N HIS A 11 -19.16 9.84 22.51
CA HIS A 11 -18.27 9.23 21.52
C HIS A 11 -18.29 7.71 21.67
N VAL A 12 -18.11 7.01 20.56
CA VAL A 12 -18.01 5.55 20.53
C VAL A 12 -16.68 5.17 19.89
N ASP A 13 -15.98 4.26 20.55
CA ASP A 13 -14.73 3.69 20.08
C ASP A 13 -15.00 2.32 19.45
N TYR A 14 -14.72 2.16 18.16
CA TYR A 14 -14.86 0.90 17.46
C TYR A 14 -13.61 0.63 16.62
N LEU A 15 -12.96 -0.50 16.89
CA LEU A 15 -11.68 -0.90 16.28
C LEU A 15 -10.63 0.23 16.40
N ASP A 16 -10.32 0.86 15.28
CA ASP A 16 -9.34 1.92 15.12
C ASP A 16 -9.97 3.31 14.90
N VAL A 17 -11.28 3.43 15.07
CA VAL A 17 -12.02 4.66 14.82
C VAL A 17 -12.73 5.10 16.09
N ARG A 18 -12.56 6.38 16.45
CA ARG A 18 -13.41 7.07 17.41
C ARG A 18 -14.39 7.92 16.61
N VAL A 19 -15.67 7.64 16.79
CA VAL A 19 -16.78 8.40 16.20
C VAL A 19 -17.33 9.32 17.29
N GLN A 20 -17.49 10.59 16.97
CA GLN A 20 -18.05 11.61 17.83
C GLN A 20 -19.22 12.27 17.12
N VAL A 21 -20.34 12.45 17.83
CA VAL A 21 -21.51 13.14 17.26
C VAL A 21 -21.20 14.62 17.12
N GLU A 22 -21.38 15.16 15.91
CA GLU A 22 -21.18 16.56 15.57
C GLU A 22 -22.36 17.00 14.69
N THR A 23 -23.46 17.47 15.28
CA THR A 23 -24.70 17.81 14.55
C THR A 23 -24.42 18.80 13.39
N PRO A 24 -24.83 18.51 12.14
CA PRO A 24 -25.75 17.44 11.69
C PRO A 24 -25.12 16.08 11.31
N GLY A 25 -23.81 15.88 11.49
CA GLY A 25 -23.09 14.66 11.11
C GLY A 25 -22.23 14.02 12.21
N PHE A 26 -21.10 13.46 11.78
CA PHE A 26 -20.16 12.75 12.65
C PHE A 26 -18.72 13.18 12.39
N ARG A 27 -17.97 13.31 13.47
CA ARG A 27 -16.51 13.48 13.45
C ARG A 27 -15.84 12.15 13.68
N THR A 28 -14.90 11.78 12.82
CA THR A 28 -14.13 10.54 12.96
C THR A 28 -12.65 10.85 13.11
N ARG A 29 -11.97 10.12 14.00
CA ARG A 29 -10.52 10.20 14.24
C ARG A 29 -9.94 8.84 14.59
N VAL A 30 -8.63 8.69 14.43
CA VAL A 30 -7.95 7.43 14.76
C VAL A 30 -7.99 7.20 16.26
N TYR A 31 -8.56 6.08 16.67
CA TYR A 31 -8.56 5.62 18.05
C TYR A 31 -7.38 4.67 18.30
N ARG A 32 -6.69 4.88 19.43
CA ARG A 32 -5.63 4.00 19.93
C ARG A 32 -5.96 3.65 21.37
N LYS A 33 -6.09 2.36 21.66
CA LYS A 33 -6.29 1.86 23.03
C LYS A 33 -5.06 2.21 23.87
N LEU A 34 -5.25 2.65 25.11
CA LEU A 34 -4.16 3.00 26.03
C LEU A 34 -3.21 1.82 26.28
N ALA A 35 -3.75 0.60 26.32
CA ALA A 35 -2.98 -0.63 26.49
C ALA A 35 -2.35 -1.15 25.18
N ALA A 36 -2.73 -0.60 24.02
CA ALA A 36 -2.10 -0.97 22.76
C ALA A 36 -0.78 -0.23 22.65
N GLN A 37 0.33 -0.94 22.88
CA GLN A 37 1.62 -0.41 22.46
C GLN A 37 1.57 -0.14 20.94
N PRO A 38 2.16 0.98 20.48
CA PRO A 38 2.17 1.36 19.09
C PRO A 38 3.22 0.51 18.33
N TYR A 39 2.99 -0.80 18.30
CA TYR A 39 3.84 -1.74 17.62
C TYR A 39 3.53 -1.70 16.14
N ILE A 40 4.13 -0.73 15.46
CA ILE A 40 4.47 -0.97 14.07
C ILE A 40 5.67 -1.92 14.04
N LEU A 41 5.83 -2.64 12.94
CA LEU A 41 6.99 -3.49 12.74
C LEU A 41 8.30 -2.67 12.84
N PRO A 42 9.26 -3.04 13.69
CA PRO A 42 10.55 -2.35 13.77
C PRO A 42 11.34 -2.43 12.46
N PHE A 43 12.11 -1.37 12.16
CA PHE A 43 12.87 -1.28 10.91
C PHE A 43 13.95 -2.36 10.77
N ASN A 44 14.50 -2.84 11.89
CA ASN A 44 15.51 -3.90 11.97
C ASN A 44 14.92 -5.32 12.04
N SER A 45 13.60 -5.47 11.84
CA SER A 45 12.97 -6.79 11.84
C SER A 45 13.40 -7.63 10.63
N ALA A 46 13.42 -8.97 10.78
CA ALA A 46 13.77 -9.93 9.72
C ALA A 46 12.68 -10.10 8.62
N HIS A 47 11.89 -9.06 8.38
CA HIS A 47 10.84 -9.08 7.36
C HIS A 47 11.38 -8.66 5.99
N PRO A 48 10.69 -9.00 4.89
CA PRO A 48 11.06 -8.53 3.56
C PRO A 48 11.05 -6.99 3.49
N PRO A 49 12.06 -6.36 2.84
CA PRO A 49 12.17 -4.90 2.78
C PRO A 49 10.92 -4.16 2.24
N HIS A 50 10.14 -4.82 1.38
CA HIS A 50 8.92 -4.22 0.84
C HIS A 50 7.84 -3.99 1.92
N VAL A 51 7.82 -4.80 2.98
CA VAL A 51 6.89 -4.65 4.12
C VAL A 51 7.22 -3.37 4.89
N MET A 52 8.49 -3.19 5.28
CA MET A 52 8.93 -1.98 5.97
C MET A 52 8.71 -0.72 5.12
N LYS A 53 8.92 -0.81 3.79
CA LYS A 53 8.66 0.28 2.84
C LYS A 53 7.19 0.66 2.71
N ASN A 54 6.28 -0.28 2.90
CA ASN A 54 4.85 -0.03 2.73
C ASN A 54 4.22 0.60 3.99
N ILE A 55 4.79 0.31 5.16
CA ILE A 55 4.27 0.76 6.46
C ILE A 55 3.98 2.26 6.55
N PRO A 56 4.91 3.18 6.20
CA PRO A 56 4.62 4.62 6.29
C PRO A 56 3.44 5.04 5.41
N PHE A 57 3.37 4.47 4.20
CA PHE A 57 2.28 4.76 3.26
C PHE A 57 0.94 4.27 3.82
N SER A 58 0.87 3.04 4.32
CA SER A 58 -0.35 2.48 4.89
C SER A 58 -0.82 3.22 6.15
N ALA A 59 0.11 3.68 7.00
CA ALA A 59 -0.22 4.45 8.19
C ALA A 59 -0.85 5.81 7.85
N LEU A 60 -0.26 6.54 6.89
CA LEU A 60 -0.81 7.82 6.41
C LEU A 60 -2.14 7.63 5.68
N LEU A 61 -2.25 6.60 4.83
CA LEU A 61 -3.50 6.28 4.12
C LEU A 61 -4.65 6.02 5.10
N ARG A 62 -4.36 5.28 6.18
CA ARG A 62 -5.32 5.03 7.26
C ARG A 62 -5.73 6.33 7.96
N ALA A 63 -4.78 7.21 8.26
CA ALA A 63 -5.08 8.50 8.87
C ALA A 63 -6.05 9.32 8.01
N VAL A 64 -5.79 9.45 6.70
CA VAL A 64 -6.66 10.17 5.76
C VAL A 64 -8.05 9.55 5.64
N ARG A 65 -8.15 8.20 5.62
CA ARG A 65 -9.46 7.52 5.58
C ARG A 65 -10.32 7.82 6.81
N ILE A 66 -9.68 7.79 7.97
CA ILE A 66 -10.38 7.83 9.25
C ILE A 66 -10.69 9.26 9.67
N TYR A 67 -9.79 10.22 9.45
CA TYR A 67 -10.06 11.60 9.81
C TYR A 67 -11.11 12.20 8.89
N SER A 68 -12.20 12.75 9.44
CA SER A 68 -13.20 13.45 8.62
C SER A 68 -12.85 14.92 8.38
N HIS A 69 -12.15 15.56 9.34
CA HIS A 69 -11.77 16.98 9.29
C HIS A 69 -10.25 17.14 9.32
N SER A 70 -9.74 18.17 8.62
CA SER A 70 -8.31 18.44 8.48
C SER A 70 -7.64 19.00 9.74
N GLU A 71 -8.40 19.69 10.60
CA GLU A 71 -7.92 20.39 11.80
C GLU A 71 -6.99 19.55 12.68
N ASN A 72 -7.31 18.25 12.82
CA ASN A 72 -6.59 17.32 13.69
C ASN A 72 -5.74 16.30 12.92
N LEU A 73 -5.73 16.35 11.59
CA LEU A 73 -4.97 15.41 10.75
C LEU A 73 -3.46 15.68 10.84
N ALA A 74 -3.06 16.95 10.98
CA ALA A 74 -1.66 17.32 11.13
C ALA A 74 -1.02 16.65 12.36
N GLU A 75 -1.73 16.66 13.49
CA GLU A 75 -1.28 15.96 14.70
C GLU A 75 -1.16 14.46 14.50
N GLU A 76 -2.06 13.86 13.73
CA GLU A 76 -2.02 12.43 13.44
C GLU A 76 -0.83 12.05 12.54
N ILE A 77 -0.52 12.88 11.53
CA ILE A 77 0.68 12.71 10.69
C ILE A 77 1.94 12.76 11.55
N GLU A 78 2.01 13.69 12.50
CA GLU A 78 3.13 13.78 13.44
C GLU A 78 3.18 12.60 14.42
N LYS A 79 2.03 12.11 14.92
CA LYS A 79 1.98 10.87 15.72
C LYS A 79 2.51 9.68 14.92
N VAL A 80 2.17 9.56 13.64
CA VAL A 80 2.70 8.52 12.76
C VAL A 80 4.22 8.66 12.59
N ARG A 81 4.73 9.89 12.40
CA ARG A 81 6.18 10.16 12.32
C ARG A 81 6.91 9.73 13.59
N VAL A 82 6.42 10.14 14.76
CA VAL A 82 6.99 9.75 16.06
C VAL A 82 6.97 8.23 16.23
N MET A 83 5.86 7.59 15.87
CA MET A 83 5.72 6.14 15.94
C MET A 83 6.75 5.40 15.08
N LEU A 84 7.05 5.90 13.88
CA LEU A 84 8.09 5.34 13.00
C LEU A 84 9.49 5.54 13.58
N LEU A 85 9.78 6.73 14.13
CA LEU A 85 11.07 7.02 14.77
C LEU A 85 11.32 6.11 15.99
N LEU A 86 10.30 5.89 16.83
CA LEU A 86 10.38 4.96 17.96
C LEU A 86 10.68 3.53 17.50
N ASN A 87 10.18 3.14 16.31
CA ASN A 87 10.43 1.86 15.67
C ASN A 87 11.70 1.83 14.80
N LYS A 88 12.64 2.77 15.03
CA LYS A 88 13.98 2.83 14.43
C LYS A 88 14.00 3.03 12.91
N TYR A 89 12.93 3.60 12.34
CA TYR A 89 12.97 4.01 10.94
C TYR A 89 13.91 5.23 10.76
N PRO A 90 14.82 5.21 9.76
CA PRO A 90 15.71 6.35 9.51
C PRO A 90 14.93 7.62 9.14
N PRO A 91 15.27 8.82 9.67
CA PRO A 91 14.53 10.06 9.38
C PRO A 91 14.39 10.36 7.88
N ALA A 92 15.49 10.26 7.11
CA ALA A 92 15.47 10.47 5.67
C ALA A 92 14.59 9.45 4.92
N PHE A 93 14.47 8.24 5.47
CA PHE A 93 13.54 7.23 4.93
C PHE A 93 12.10 7.67 5.16
N ILE A 94 11.76 8.11 6.38
CA ILE A 94 10.41 8.59 6.71
C ILE A 94 10.03 9.74 5.78
N ASP A 95 10.89 10.76 5.65
CA ASP A 95 10.60 11.93 4.82
C ASP A 95 10.39 11.58 3.35
N ARG A 96 11.22 10.70 2.80
CA ARG A 96 11.06 10.24 1.41
C ARG A 96 9.72 9.52 1.22
N HIS A 97 9.32 8.69 2.17
CA HIS A 97 8.07 7.94 2.08
C HIS A 97 6.83 8.82 2.31
N PHE A 98 6.94 9.85 3.16
CA PHE A 98 5.89 10.86 3.37
C PHE A 98 5.71 11.69 2.11
N LYS A 99 6.80 12.22 1.53
CA LYS A 99 6.78 12.97 0.25
C LYS A 99 6.12 12.15 -0.85
N ARG A 100 6.49 10.87 -0.99
CA ARG A 100 5.87 9.96 -1.96
C ARG A 100 4.38 9.79 -1.73
N PHE A 101 3.94 9.67 -0.47
CA PHE A 101 2.51 9.56 -0.14
C PHE A 101 1.75 10.82 -0.58
N PHE A 102 2.24 12.00 -0.21
CA PHE A 102 1.62 13.27 -0.62
C PHE A 102 1.59 13.39 -2.15
N GLU A 103 2.71 13.13 -2.82
CA GLU A 103 2.81 13.21 -4.28
C GLU A 103 1.84 12.26 -4.98
N THR A 104 1.61 11.08 -4.41
CA THR A 104 0.62 10.12 -4.94
C THR A 104 -0.80 10.64 -4.80
N LEU A 105 -1.13 11.28 -3.67
CA LEU A 105 -2.49 11.69 -3.33
C LEU A 105 -2.88 13.05 -3.93
N THR A 106 -2.04 14.05 -3.71
CA THR A 106 -2.28 15.47 -4.02
C THR A 106 -1.51 15.96 -5.26
N ARG A 107 -0.58 15.18 -5.80
CA ARG A 107 0.42 15.60 -6.82
C ARG A 107 1.45 16.60 -6.30
N GLU A 108 1.38 16.96 -5.02
CA GLU A 108 2.34 17.84 -4.35
C GLU A 108 3.20 17.05 -3.36
N LYS A 109 4.42 17.52 -3.11
CA LYS A 109 5.36 16.84 -2.21
C LYS A 109 5.14 17.17 -0.72
N ASP A 110 4.23 18.09 -0.41
CA ASP A 110 3.94 18.54 0.94
C ASP A 110 2.51 18.20 1.38
N SER A 111 2.24 18.38 2.67
CA SER A 111 0.94 18.11 3.27
C SER A 111 -0.04 19.27 3.17
N LYS A 112 0.33 20.42 2.57
CA LYS A 112 -0.47 21.65 2.67
C LYS A 112 -1.83 21.50 2.01
N LEU A 113 -1.87 20.93 0.81
CA LEU A 113 -3.13 20.68 0.11
C LEU A 113 -4.03 19.70 0.87
N LEU A 114 -3.43 18.65 1.45
CA LEU A 114 -4.15 17.64 2.23
C LEU A 114 -4.72 18.21 3.53
N LEU A 115 -4.00 19.12 4.19
CA LEU A 115 -4.40 19.76 5.45
C LEU A 115 -5.30 21.00 5.22
N GLY A 116 -5.46 21.43 3.97
CA GLY A 116 -6.29 22.57 3.60
C GLY A 116 -7.77 22.22 3.43
N ILE A 117 -8.49 23.12 2.76
CA ILE A 117 -9.93 23.03 2.51
C ILE A 117 -10.29 21.80 1.65
N GLN A 118 -9.35 21.33 0.83
CA GLN A 118 -9.52 20.19 -0.10
C GLN A 118 -9.41 18.82 0.58
N HIS A 119 -9.23 18.75 1.89
CA HIS A 119 -9.10 17.49 2.62
C HIS A 119 -10.22 16.48 2.30
N SER A 120 -11.47 16.94 2.28
CA SER A 120 -12.64 16.10 2.03
C SER A 120 -12.59 15.43 0.65
N GLU A 121 -12.14 16.16 -0.37
CA GLU A 121 -11.99 15.63 -1.74
C GLU A 121 -10.94 14.52 -1.79
N PHE A 122 -9.78 14.73 -1.16
CA PHE A 122 -8.73 13.70 -1.09
C PHE A 122 -9.16 12.49 -0.29
N ARG A 123 -9.95 12.70 0.77
CA ARG A 123 -10.50 11.61 1.57
C ARG A 123 -11.48 10.77 0.76
N GLU A 124 -12.43 11.39 0.08
CA GLU A 124 -13.41 10.70 -0.78
C GLU A 124 -12.69 9.85 -1.83
N LYS A 125 -11.73 10.43 -2.53
CA LYS A 125 -10.88 9.73 -3.50
C LYS A 125 -10.20 8.48 -2.92
N VAL A 126 -9.75 8.53 -1.68
CA VAL A 126 -9.07 7.40 -1.01
C VAL A 126 -10.04 6.30 -0.53
N LEU A 127 -11.31 6.65 -0.34
CA LEU A 127 -12.40 5.74 0.00
C LEU A 127 -12.97 5.02 -1.23
N GLU A 128 -12.79 5.58 -2.43
CA GLU A 128 -13.22 4.95 -3.66
C GLU A 128 -12.58 3.55 -3.86
N PRO A 129 -13.36 2.54 -4.28
CA PRO A 129 -12.82 1.20 -4.55
C PRO A 129 -11.73 1.20 -5.63
N GLU A 130 -11.86 2.07 -6.63
CA GLU A 130 -10.93 2.18 -7.76
C GLU A 130 -9.53 2.61 -7.32
N TRP A 131 -9.41 3.44 -6.28
CA TRP A 131 -8.11 3.79 -5.71
C TRP A 131 -7.32 2.57 -5.22
N ASN A 132 -8.03 1.53 -4.77
CA ASN A 132 -7.42 0.28 -4.31
C ASN A 132 -7.21 -0.74 -5.43
N LYS A 133 -7.87 -0.58 -6.58
CA LYS A 133 -7.67 -1.44 -7.75
C LYS A 133 -6.41 -0.98 -8.48
N LYS A 134 -5.28 -1.61 -8.14
CA LYS A 134 -4.15 -1.61 -9.08
C LYS A 134 -4.57 -2.42 -10.29
N GLU A 135 -4.86 -1.75 -11.39
CA GLU A 135 -4.85 -2.39 -12.70
C GLU A 135 -3.48 -3.04 -12.87
N LYS A 136 -3.43 -4.37 -12.81
CA LYS A 136 -2.25 -5.08 -13.28
C LYS A 136 -2.21 -4.80 -14.78
N LYS A 137 -1.17 -4.10 -15.25
CA LYS A 137 -0.91 -4.04 -16.70
C LYS A 137 -0.91 -5.48 -17.20
N GLY A 138 -1.88 -5.81 -18.05
CA GLY A 138 -1.89 -7.09 -18.75
C GLY A 138 -0.62 -7.20 -19.57
N ILE A 139 -0.02 -8.39 -19.60
CA ILE A 139 1.10 -8.67 -20.50
C ILE A 139 0.49 -8.89 -21.89
N ASP A 140 0.91 -8.09 -22.88
CA ASP A 140 0.50 -8.29 -24.27
C ASP A 140 1.53 -9.21 -24.94
N PHE A 141 1.22 -10.50 -25.05
CA PHE A 141 2.13 -11.49 -25.66
C PHE A 141 2.45 -11.21 -27.14
N ASN A 142 1.75 -10.29 -27.81
CA ASN A 142 2.09 -9.87 -29.17
C ASN A 142 3.16 -8.77 -29.22
N LYS A 143 3.41 -8.09 -28.08
CA LYS A 143 4.27 -6.91 -28.00
C LYS A 143 5.34 -7.00 -26.91
N ASP A 144 5.14 -7.83 -25.91
CA ASP A 144 6.02 -7.96 -24.75
C ASP A 144 6.79 -9.27 -24.82
N ILE A 145 8.11 -9.20 -24.56
CA ILE A 145 8.93 -10.40 -24.37
C ILE A 145 8.97 -10.72 -22.88
N LEU A 146 8.48 -11.89 -22.49
CA LEU A 146 8.57 -12.38 -21.12
C LEU A 146 9.81 -13.26 -20.96
N LEU A 147 10.79 -12.79 -20.19
CA LEU A 147 12.03 -13.55 -19.95
C LEU A 147 11.99 -14.17 -18.56
N HIS A 148 11.84 -15.49 -18.53
CA HIS A 148 11.89 -16.26 -17.29
C HIS A 148 13.32 -16.56 -16.89
N PHE A 149 13.65 -16.22 -15.65
CA PHE A 149 14.95 -16.52 -15.07
C PHE A 149 14.80 -17.25 -13.72
N THR A 150 15.61 -18.28 -13.52
CA THR A 150 15.68 -19.08 -12.30
C THR A 150 16.61 -18.41 -11.30
N TYR A 151 16.07 -17.92 -10.19
CA TYR A 151 16.89 -17.21 -9.19
C TYR A 151 18.02 -18.09 -8.64
N THR A 152 19.25 -17.59 -8.78
CA THR A 152 20.43 -18.12 -8.07
C THR A 152 21.08 -16.99 -7.28
N PRO A 153 21.71 -17.27 -6.11
CA PRO A 153 22.35 -16.22 -5.30
C PRO A 153 23.40 -15.39 -6.05
N SER A 154 24.11 -16.01 -7.00
CA SER A 154 25.07 -15.33 -7.88
C SER A 154 24.44 -14.28 -8.80
N LEU A 155 23.14 -14.39 -9.08
CA LEU A 155 22.37 -13.50 -9.95
C LEU A 155 21.46 -12.56 -9.16
N ALA A 156 21.71 -12.38 -7.85
CA ALA A 156 20.98 -11.43 -7.01
C ALA A 156 20.99 -9.98 -7.54
N ARG A 157 22.05 -9.59 -8.27
CA ARG A 157 22.18 -8.25 -8.90
C ARG A 157 21.67 -8.20 -10.33
N PHE A 158 21.36 -9.34 -10.94
CA PHE A 158 20.96 -9.42 -12.35
C PHE A 158 19.69 -8.62 -12.62
N GLY A 159 18.66 -8.78 -11.79
CA GLY A 159 17.40 -8.04 -11.98
C GLY A 159 17.56 -6.52 -11.96
N ALA A 160 18.50 -6.00 -11.17
CA ALA A 160 18.80 -4.57 -11.11
C ALA A 160 19.53 -4.05 -12.37
N ARG A 161 20.31 -4.92 -13.04
CA ARG A 161 21.07 -4.59 -14.26
C ARG A 161 20.43 -5.13 -15.54
N PHE A 162 19.31 -5.84 -15.45
CA PHE A 162 18.71 -6.56 -16.56
C PHE A 162 18.49 -5.67 -17.78
N HIS A 163 17.81 -4.53 -17.60
CA HIS A 163 17.51 -3.62 -18.70
C HIS A 163 18.77 -2.96 -19.27
N GLN A 164 19.80 -2.76 -18.44
CA GLN A 164 21.10 -2.26 -18.91
C GLN A 164 21.77 -3.29 -19.82
N ILE A 165 21.84 -4.55 -19.37
CA ILE A 165 22.42 -5.67 -20.13
C ILE A 165 21.62 -5.92 -21.40
N TRP A 166 20.29 -5.85 -21.33
CA TRP A 166 19.41 -6.00 -22.49
C TRP A 166 19.71 -4.96 -23.56
N GLN A 167 19.83 -3.69 -23.16
CA GLN A 167 20.20 -2.62 -24.08
C GLN A 167 21.62 -2.84 -24.64
N GLU A 168 22.62 -3.11 -23.81
CA GLU A 168 24.01 -3.35 -24.25
C GLU A 168 24.14 -4.49 -25.29
N ILE A 169 23.32 -5.54 -25.20
CA ILE A 169 23.39 -6.70 -26.10
C ILE A 169 22.52 -6.52 -27.36
N PHE A 170 21.36 -5.90 -27.21
CA PHE A 170 20.32 -5.87 -28.25
C PHE A 170 20.13 -4.50 -28.90
N GLU A 171 20.96 -3.51 -28.59
CA GLU A 171 20.87 -2.12 -29.10
C GLU A 171 20.68 -2.07 -30.63
N ASP A 172 21.51 -2.81 -31.37
CA ASP A 172 21.53 -2.84 -32.84
C ASP A 172 20.56 -3.87 -33.46
N THR A 173 19.75 -4.53 -32.64
CA THR A 173 18.84 -5.58 -33.11
C THR A 173 17.40 -5.06 -33.23
N PRO A 174 16.54 -5.73 -34.03
CA PRO A 174 15.10 -5.41 -34.08
C PRO A 174 14.39 -5.53 -32.73
N LEU A 175 15.05 -6.13 -31.71
CA LEU A 175 14.52 -6.35 -30.37
C LEU A 175 14.73 -5.15 -29.43
N SER A 176 15.55 -4.16 -29.82
CA SER A 176 15.88 -2.98 -29.00
C SER A 176 14.65 -2.19 -28.53
N GLY A 177 13.62 -2.10 -29.38
CA GLY A 177 12.37 -1.37 -29.10
C GLY A 177 11.26 -2.19 -28.43
N ILE A 178 11.47 -3.49 -28.18
CA ILE A 178 10.44 -4.38 -27.64
C ILE A 178 10.48 -4.34 -26.10
N PRO A 179 9.37 -4.04 -25.41
CA PRO A 179 9.31 -4.11 -23.95
C PRO A 179 9.63 -5.52 -23.46
N VAL A 180 10.65 -5.63 -22.60
CA VAL A 180 11.02 -6.91 -22.01
C VAL A 180 10.69 -6.94 -20.54
N ILE A 181 9.91 -7.93 -20.16
CA ILE A 181 9.43 -8.14 -18.81
C ILE A 181 10.27 -9.25 -18.19
N LEU A 182 11.08 -8.90 -17.21
CA LEU A 182 11.81 -9.89 -16.41
C LEU A 182 10.83 -10.58 -15.45
N ALA A 183 10.68 -11.89 -15.59
CA ALA A 183 9.90 -12.72 -14.70
C ALA A 183 10.80 -13.67 -13.91
N HIS A 184 10.52 -13.83 -12.62
CA HIS A 184 11.16 -14.85 -11.82
C HIS A 184 10.36 -16.15 -11.92
N GLY A 185 11.01 -17.22 -12.38
CA GLY A 185 10.48 -18.55 -12.14
C GLY A 185 10.58 -18.84 -10.65
N LEU A 186 9.45 -19.10 -9.99
CA LEU A 186 9.52 -19.82 -8.73
C LEU A 186 10.05 -21.20 -9.10
N THR A 187 11.33 -21.50 -8.79
CA THR A 187 11.71 -22.90 -8.56
C THR A 187 10.68 -23.45 -7.60
N ASP A 188 10.13 -24.64 -7.87
CA ASP A 188 9.26 -25.33 -6.94
C ASP A 188 9.87 -25.25 -5.53
N ASN A 189 9.36 -24.31 -4.74
CA ASN A 189 9.84 -24.15 -3.39
C ASN A 189 9.24 -25.31 -2.61
N LEU A 190 9.88 -25.75 -1.53
CA LEU A 190 9.31 -26.80 -0.67
C LEU A 190 7.83 -26.51 -0.31
N LYS A 191 7.40 -25.24 -0.33
CA LYS A 191 6.00 -24.85 -0.18
C LYS A 191 5.09 -25.32 -1.33
N SER A 192 5.49 -25.31 -2.62
CA SER A 192 4.68 -25.87 -3.71
C SER A 192 4.59 -27.40 -3.65
N ILE A 193 5.62 -28.05 -3.13
CA ILE A 193 5.68 -29.51 -2.94
C ILE A 193 4.90 -29.95 -1.69
N LEU A 194 5.00 -29.20 -0.59
CA LEU A 194 4.43 -29.57 0.72
C LEU A 194 3.04 -29.01 0.98
N VAL A 195 2.62 -27.95 0.27
CA VAL A 195 1.28 -27.38 0.43
C VAL A 195 0.42 -27.87 -0.73
N HIS A 196 -0.46 -28.84 -0.44
CA HIS A 196 -1.54 -29.19 -1.35
C HIS A 196 -2.36 -27.93 -1.64
N GLN A 197 -2.26 -27.42 -2.87
CA GLN A 197 -3.09 -26.30 -3.28
C GLN A 197 -4.55 -26.74 -3.23
N LYS A 198 -5.39 -25.90 -2.63
CA LYS A 198 -6.83 -26.13 -2.62
C LYS A 198 -7.29 -26.23 -4.07
N PRO A 199 -8.04 -27.29 -4.46
CA PRO A 199 -8.43 -27.49 -5.85
C PRO A 199 -9.17 -26.26 -6.38
N SER A 200 -8.97 -25.95 -7.66
CA SER A 200 -9.60 -24.78 -8.28
C SER A 200 -11.12 -24.87 -8.14
N LYS A 201 -11.81 -23.74 -8.02
CA LYS A 201 -13.28 -23.72 -7.89
C LYS A 201 -13.96 -24.42 -9.06
N THR A 202 -13.35 -24.38 -10.24
CA THR A 202 -13.81 -25.09 -11.45
C THR A 202 -13.69 -26.60 -11.25
N ALA A 203 -12.53 -27.11 -10.81
CA ALA A 203 -12.34 -28.53 -10.56
C ALA A 203 -13.26 -29.07 -9.45
N ILE A 204 -13.55 -28.27 -8.42
CA ILE A 204 -14.53 -28.64 -7.39
C ILE A 204 -15.94 -28.74 -8.00
N LYS A 205 -16.29 -27.83 -8.92
CA LYS A 205 -17.60 -27.80 -9.56
C LYS A 205 -17.79 -29.01 -10.49
N ASP A 206 -16.77 -29.34 -11.27
CA ASP A 206 -16.77 -30.51 -12.15
C ASP A 206 -16.89 -31.83 -11.35
N ILE A 207 -16.23 -31.92 -10.19
CA ILE A 207 -16.36 -33.09 -9.29
C ILE A 207 -17.77 -33.19 -8.71
N ILE A 208 -18.39 -32.08 -8.31
CA ILE A 208 -19.76 -32.07 -7.79
C ILE A 208 -20.74 -32.51 -8.88
N GLU A 209 -20.60 -31.98 -10.10
CA GLU A 209 -21.45 -32.35 -11.24
C GLU A 209 -21.28 -33.81 -11.66
N THR A 210 -20.12 -34.43 -11.40
CA THR A 210 -19.85 -35.85 -11.68
C THR A 210 -20.39 -36.79 -10.59
N VAL A 211 -20.59 -36.29 -9.36
CA VAL A 211 -21.10 -37.07 -8.22
C VAL A 211 -22.63 -37.04 -8.13
N GLU A 212 -23.27 -36.07 -8.79
CA GLU A 212 -24.74 -35.92 -8.83
C GLU A 212 -25.40 -36.64 -10.04
N GLN A 213 -24.65 -37.43 -10.82
CA GLN A 213 -25.15 -38.34 -11.87
C GLN A 213 -25.08 -39.79 -11.42
#